data_AF-W8ZNA1-F1
#
_entry.id   AF-W8ZNA1-F1
#
_cell.length_a   1.000
_cell.length_b   1.000
_cell.length_c   1.000
_cell.angle_alpha   90.00
_cell.angle_beta   90.00
_cell.angle_gamma   90.00
#
_symmetry.space_group_name_H-M   'P 1'
#
loop_
_entity.id
_entity.type
_entity.pdbx_description
1 polymer ?
#
loop_
_entity_poly.entity_id
_entity_poly.type
_entity_poly.pdbx_seq_one_letter_code
_entity_poly.pdbx_strand_id
1 'polypeptide(L)'
;MPFQFMPPDGYRNTVTFPQKPANETAFRDQIMSLLDQARDYINNVLPIEIGGGLSRNAFVNPRFKFWQRGTNSSGVDYLADKWRLLRDGSGQVHNVSRQSFTLGQSAVPGNPEFFWRYQVTSAASGQTYNALVHRIEGVKTFAGSKATVSFYAKANTNKQIIVKGTQDFGSGGSPSTRNTFETTSPITLSSNWKKYSYTFTIPAISGKFLGSNS
;
A
#
# COMPACT_ATOMS: atom_id res chain seq x y z
N MET A 1 6.17 10.85 -68.57
CA MET A 1 6.22 11.67 -67.35
C MET A 1 5.96 10.74 -66.16
N PRO A 2 6.88 10.62 -65.18
CA PRO A 2 6.66 9.69 -64.07
C PRO A 2 5.64 10.29 -63.09
N PHE A 3 4.72 9.45 -62.64
CA PHE A 3 3.63 9.80 -61.74
C PHE A 3 4.18 10.15 -60.34
N GLN A 4 4.05 11.41 -59.95
CA GLN A 4 4.47 11.91 -58.63
C GLN A 4 3.29 11.85 -57.65
N PHE A 5 3.39 11.01 -56.63
CA PHE A 5 2.38 10.88 -55.58
C PHE A 5 2.57 11.95 -54.50
N MET A 6 1.67 12.94 -54.45
CA MET A 6 1.61 13.97 -53.40
C MET A 6 0.31 13.81 -52.61
N PRO A 7 0.31 13.11 -51.47
CA PRO A 7 -0.85 13.02 -50.60
C PRO A 7 -1.03 14.35 -49.83
N PRO A 8 -2.29 14.76 -49.55
CA PRO A 8 -2.61 15.96 -48.78
C PRO A 8 -1.97 15.92 -47.40
N ASP A 9 -1.34 17.02 -47.02
CA ASP A 9 -0.56 17.15 -45.79
C ASP A 9 -1.42 16.88 -44.55
N GLY A 10 -1.12 15.81 -43.83
CA GLY A 10 -1.83 15.48 -42.59
C GLY A 10 -1.51 14.12 -41.97
N TYR A 11 -1.00 13.16 -42.74
CA TYR A 11 -0.61 11.83 -42.23
C TYR A 11 0.76 11.36 -42.73
N ARG A 12 1.65 12.29 -43.09
CA ARG A 12 3.07 11.94 -43.16
C ARG A 12 3.58 11.93 -41.74
N ASN A 13 3.93 10.75 -41.24
CA ASN A 13 4.87 10.67 -40.12
C ASN A 13 6.18 11.29 -40.62
N THR A 14 6.33 12.59 -40.48
CA THR A 14 7.59 13.31 -40.68
C THR A 14 8.49 12.94 -39.53
N VAL A 15 8.93 11.69 -39.49
CA VAL A 15 10.18 11.37 -38.83
C VAL A 15 11.24 11.99 -39.73
N THR A 16 11.49 13.27 -39.51
CA THR A 16 12.72 13.88 -40.02
C THR A 16 13.82 13.08 -39.35
N PHE A 17 14.41 12.13 -40.08
CA PHE A 17 15.59 11.45 -39.58
C PHE A 17 16.59 12.55 -39.21
N PRO A 18 17.06 12.62 -37.95
CA PRO A 18 17.95 13.70 -37.51
C PRO A 18 19.21 13.80 -38.40
N GLN A 19 19.60 12.69 -39.04
CA GLN A 19 20.57 12.61 -40.13
C GLN A 19 20.21 11.42 -41.04
N LYS A 20 20.37 11.55 -42.36
CA LYS A 20 20.29 10.40 -43.28
C LYS A 20 21.38 9.38 -42.88
N PRO A 21 21.05 8.11 -42.64
CA PRO A 21 22.05 7.11 -42.26
C PRO A 21 23.09 6.91 -43.37
N ALA A 22 24.35 6.78 -42.99
CA ALA A 22 25.48 6.71 -43.92
C ALA A 22 25.57 5.36 -44.68
N ASN A 23 25.02 4.29 -44.10
CA ASN A 23 25.01 2.94 -44.65
C ASN A 23 23.90 2.09 -43.99
N GLU A 24 23.72 0.85 -44.47
CA GLU A 24 22.70 -0.06 -43.96
C GLU A 24 22.89 -0.40 -42.47
N THR A 25 24.13 -0.55 -42.01
CA THR A 25 24.43 -0.79 -40.60
C THR A 25 23.97 0.37 -39.72
N ALA A 26 24.28 1.60 -40.10
CA ALA A 26 23.84 2.81 -39.40
C ALA A 26 22.31 2.95 -39.39
N PHE A 27 21.63 2.53 -40.46
CA PHE A 27 20.16 2.50 -40.49
C PHE A 27 19.59 1.48 -39.51
N ARG A 28 20.17 0.27 -39.44
CA ARG A 28 19.78 -0.77 -38.48
C ARG A 28 20.00 -0.31 -37.04
N ASP A 29 21.14 0.31 -36.73
CA ASP A 29 21.46 0.81 -35.39
C ASP A 29 20.51 1.93 -34.93
N GLN A 30 20.15 2.84 -35.84
CA GLN A 30 19.18 3.89 -35.56
C GLN A 30 17.79 3.33 -35.25
N ILE A 31 17.33 2.33 -36.01
CA ILE A 31 16.05 1.65 -35.76
C ILE A 31 16.07 0.93 -34.41
N MET A 32 17.15 0.20 -34.11
CA MET A 32 17.27 -0.54 -32.85
C MET A 32 17.31 0.41 -31.65
N SER A 33 18.00 1.54 -31.77
CA SER A 33 18.01 2.60 -30.74
C SER A 33 16.62 3.18 -30.49
N LEU A 34 15.83 3.46 -31.54
CA LEU A 34 14.45 3.93 -31.39
C LEU A 34 13.54 2.88 -30.75
N LEU A 35 13.72 1.59 -31.10
CA LEU A 35 12.99 0.49 -30.48
C LEU A 35 13.33 0.34 -29.01
N ASP A 36 14.60 0.50 -28.63
CA ASP A 36 15.04 0.46 -27.24
C ASP A 36 14.55 1.67 -26.45
N GLN A 37 14.55 2.87 -27.04
CA GLN A 37 13.92 4.05 -26.45
C GLN A 37 12.41 3.86 -26.26
N ALA A 38 11.72 3.27 -27.23
CA ALA A 38 10.29 2.96 -27.11
C ALA A 38 10.03 1.90 -26.03
N ARG A 39 10.87 0.87 -25.94
CA ARG A 39 10.82 -0.14 -24.86
C ARG A 39 11.05 0.49 -23.49
N ASP A 40 12.04 1.35 -23.36
CA ASP A 40 12.37 2.02 -22.11
C ASP A 40 11.26 3.01 -21.70
N TYR A 41 10.69 3.74 -22.65
CA TYR A 41 9.52 4.59 -22.43
C TYR A 41 8.28 3.79 -21.99
N ILE A 42 8.02 2.66 -22.64
CA ILE A 42 6.95 1.72 -22.26
C ILE A 42 7.16 1.16 -20.85
N ASN A 43 8.39 0.84 -20.46
CA ASN A 43 8.69 0.21 -19.18
C ASN A 43 8.83 1.20 -18.02
N ASN A 44 9.28 2.44 -18.29
CA ASN A 44 9.59 3.43 -17.26
C ASN A 44 8.63 4.62 -17.18
N VAL A 45 7.92 4.96 -18.27
CA VAL A 45 7.11 6.21 -18.34
C VAL A 45 5.62 5.93 -18.45
N LEU A 46 5.23 4.87 -19.17
CA LEU A 46 3.85 4.41 -19.15
C LEU A 46 3.70 3.37 -18.03
N PRO A 47 2.97 3.64 -16.94
CA PRO A 47 2.40 2.56 -16.16
C PRO A 47 1.37 1.89 -17.06
N ILE A 48 1.83 0.98 -17.91
CA ILE A 48 0.94 0.11 -18.66
C ILE A 48 0.30 -0.80 -17.59
N GLU A 49 -0.87 -0.39 -17.10
CA GLU A 49 -1.74 -1.23 -16.28
C GLU A 49 -2.39 -2.28 -17.18
N ILE A 50 -1.61 -3.27 -17.65
CA ILE A 50 -2.19 -4.50 -18.22
C ILE A 50 -2.75 -5.29 -17.05
N GLY A 51 -4.06 -5.15 -16.84
CA GLY A 51 -4.80 -5.94 -15.86
C GLY A 51 -5.33 -5.10 -14.70
N GLY A 52 -6.40 -4.35 -14.97
CA GLY A 52 -7.39 -3.88 -14.01
C GLY A 52 -6.88 -3.28 -12.71
N GLY A 53 -6.66 -1.96 -12.68
CA GLY A 53 -7.19 -0.98 -11.71
C GLY A 53 -7.22 -1.31 -10.20
N LEU A 54 -6.50 -2.32 -9.74
CA LEU A 54 -6.39 -2.70 -8.36
C LEU A 54 -5.01 -2.23 -7.90
N SER A 55 -5.02 -1.29 -6.96
CA SER A 55 -3.82 -0.88 -6.24
C SER A 55 -3.03 -2.13 -5.82
N ARG A 56 -1.72 -2.16 -6.08
CA ARG A 56 -0.80 -3.19 -5.54
C ARG A 56 -0.81 -3.23 -4.00
N ASN A 57 -1.48 -2.28 -3.34
CA ASN A 57 -1.64 -2.24 -1.91
C ASN A 57 -2.76 -3.20 -1.47
N ALA A 58 -2.41 -4.17 -0.63
CA ALA A 58 -3.39 -5.09 -0.04
C ALA A 58 -4.30 -4.42 1.00
N PHE A 59 -3.93 -3.24 1.53
CA PHE A 59 -4.80 -2.51 2.44
C PHE A 59 -5.95 -1.84 1.69
N VAL A 60 -7.17 -2.15 2.11
CA VAL A 60 -8.38 -1.46 1.71
C VAL A 60 -8.49 -0.14 2.48
N ASN A 61 -8.88 0.94 1.78
CA ASN A 61 -9.01 2.29 2.35
C ASN A 61 -7.75 2.76 3.13
N PRO A 62 -6.53 2.68 2.54
CA PRO A 62 -5.28 2.95 3.28
C PRO A 62 -5.10 4.41 3.69
N ARG A 63 -5.93 5.32 3.15
CA ARG A 63 -5.89 6.77 3.40
C ARG A 63 -7.04 7.25 4.27
N PHE A 64 -7.81 6.32 4.86
CA PHE A 64 -8.96 6.63 5.72
C PHE A 64 -9.98 7.58 5.07
N LYS A 65 -10.23 7.44 3.77
CA LYS A 65 -11.16 8.29 3.02
C LYS A 65 -12.61 7.94 3.34
N PHE A 66 -12.91 6.65 3.36
CA PHE A 66 -14.27 6.14 3.52
C PHE A 66 -14.57 5.74 4.97
N TRP A 67 -15.71 6.17 5.50
CA TRP A 67 -16.16 5.94 6.88
C TRP A 67 -17.68 5.78 6.88
N GLN A 68 -18.16 4.58 6.58
CA GLN A 68 -19.61 4.32 6.52
C GLN A 68 -20.21 3.97 7.90
N ARG A 69 -19.38 3.55 8.86
CA ARG A 69 -19.79 3.10 10.21
C ARG A 69 -19.69 4.19 11.28
N GLY A 70 -19.76 5.45 10.88
CA GLY A 70 -19.53 6.61 11.74
C GLY A 70 -18.07 7.05 11.77
N THR A 71 -17.82 8.27 12.23
CA THR A 71 -16.50 8.94 12.21
C THR A 71 -15.81 8.95 13.58
N ASN A 72 -16.44 8.38 14.60
CA ASN A 72 -15.88 8.26 15.94
C ASN A 72 -16.43 7.01 16.64
N SER A 73 -15.66 6.46 17.58
CA SER A 73 -16.11 5.40 18.50
C SER A 73 -15.27 5.40 19.78
N SER A 74 -15.86 4.90 20.86
CA SER A 74 -15.21 4.55 22.13
C SER A 74 -15.24 3.03 22.39
N GLY A 75 -15.45 2.21 21.35
CA GLY A 75 -15.55 0.75 21.42
C GLY A 75 -14.53 0.02 20.55
N VAL A 76 -14.56 -1.32 20.62
CA VAL A 76 -13.74 -2.24 19.83
C VAL A 76 -14.45 -2.52 18.50
N ASP A 77 -14.35 -1.58 17.57
CA ASP A 77 -15.22 -1.54 16.39
C ASP A 77 -14.46 -1.45 15.06
N TYR A 78 -15.15 -1.80 13.98
CA TYR A 78 -14.77 -1.43 12.62
C TYR A 78 -15.26 -0.02 12.32
N LEU A 79 -14.37 0.85 11.84
CA LEU A 79 -14.74 2.22 11.48
C LEU A 79 -14.48 2.53 10.00
N ALA A 80 -13.27 2.97 9.66
CA ALA A 80 -12.85 3.41 8.33
C ALA A 80 -12.82 2.27 7.30
N ASP A 81 -13.94 1.60 7.09
CA ASP A 81 -14.18 0.52 6.12
C ASP A 81 -13.05 -0.51 6.05
N LYS A 82 -13.09 -1.44 7.02
CA LYS A 82 -12.17 -2.57 7.33
C LYS A 82 -11.07 -2.30 8.34
N TRP A 83 -10.76 -1.04 8.64
CA TRP A 83 -9.91 -0.72 9.78
C TRP A 83 -10.67 -0.92 11.09
N ARG A 84 -10.04 -1.60 12.05
CA ARG A 84 -10.62 -1.99 13.33
C ARG A 84 -9.74 -1.52 14.49
N LEU A 85 -10.36 -1.02 15.56
CA LEU A 85 -9.70 -0.89 16.85
C LEU A 85 -9.81 -2.20 17.61
N LEU A 86 -8.70 -2.74 18.09
CA LEU A 86 -8.67 -3.80 19.10
C LEU A 86 -7.96 -3.29 20.35
N ARG A 87 -8.43 -3.74 21.51
CA ARG A 87 -7.74 -3.56 22.78
C ARG A 87 -8.17 -4.64 23.76
N ASP A 88 -7.38 -4.81 24.80
CA ASP A 88 -7.75 -5.55 26.01
C ASP A 88 -7.73 -4.63 27.24
N GLY A 89 -7.93 -5.24 28.42
CA GLY A 89 -8.05 -4.55 29.69
C GLY A 89 -9.40 -3.83 29.88
N SER A 90 -9.59 -3.31 31.10
CA SER A 90 -10.83 -2.64 31.52
C SER A 90 -10.57 -1.24 32.09
N GLY A 91 -11.58 -0.37 32.06
CA GLY A 91 -11.50 0.97 32.66
C GLY A 91 -10.77 2.04 31.84
N GLN A 92 -10.31 1.73 30.62
CA GLN A 92 -9.69 2.73 29.74
C GLN A 92 -10.70 3.77 29.27
N VAL A 93 -10.35 5.06 29.41
CA VAL A 93 -11.03 6.15 28.72
C VAL A 93 -10.25 6.47 27.46
N HIS A 94 -10.91 6.27 26.33
CA HIS A 94 -10.32 6.37 25.00
C HIS A 94 -11.37 6.80 23.98
N ASN A 95 -10.89 7.35 22.86
CA ASN A 95 -11.71 7.69 21.72
C ASN A 95 -10.90 7.50 20.44
N VAL A 96 -11.54 6.90 19.44
CA VAL A 96 -11.11 6.93 18.06
C VAL A 96 -11.94 7.96 17.31
N SER A 97 -11.29 8.73 16.44
CA SER A 97 -11.94 9.74 15.61
C SER A 97 -11.24 9.90 14.26
N ARG A 98 -12.01 10.12 13.20
CA ARG A 98 -11.51 10.71 11.95
C ARG A 98 -11.10 12.15 12.20
N GLN A 99 -9.95 12.54 11.70
CA GLN A 99 -9.48 13.93 11.74
C GLN A 99 -9.11 14.38 10.33
N SER A 100 -9.29 15.65 10.05
CA SER A 100 -8.95 16.23 8.76
C SER A 100 -7.51 16.74 8.77
N PHE A 101 -6.81 16.55 7.66
CA PHE A 101 -5.62 17.30 7.37
C PHE A 101 -5.98 18.73 6.94
N THR A 102 -5.14 19.70 7.29
CA THR A 102 -5.25 21.05 6.74
C THR A 102 -5.04 20.99 5.23
N LEU A 103 -5.86 21.72 4.47
CA LEU A 103 -5.73 21.81 3.02
C LEU A 103 -4.33 22.32 2.65
N GLY A 104 -3.67 21.65 1.71
CA GLY A 104 -2.32 22.01 1.26
C GLY A 104 -1.18 21.60 2.20
N GLN A 105 -1.43 20.83 3.26
CA GLN A 105 -0.34 20.30 4.08
C GLN A 105 0.62 19.42 3.25
N SER A 106 1.92 19.55 3.49
CA SER A 106 2.97 18.80 2.79
C SER A 106 3.67 17.73 3.65
N ALA A 107 3.33 17.65 4.94
CA ALA A 107 3.95 16.73 5.89
C ALA A 107 3.68 15.25 5.56
N VAL A 108 2.51 14.97 4.98
CA VAL A 108 2.15 13.67 4.42
C VAL A 108 1.92 13.82 2.91
N PRO A 109 2.77 13.21 2.06
CA PRO A 109 2.68 13.33 0.61
C PRO A 109 1.34 12.88 0.02
N GLY A 110 1.01 13.48 -1.13
CA GLY A 110 -0.20 13.17 -1.88
C GLY A 110 -1.47 13.81 -1.33
N ASN A 111 -1.37 14.74 -0.37
CA ASN A 111 -2.50 15.50 0.18
C ASN A 111 -3.68 14.61 0.65
N PRO A 112 -3.48 13.65 1.58
CA PRO A 112 -4.61 12.95 2.18
C PRO A 112 -5.58 13.93 2.86
N GLU A 113 -6.87 13.65 2.77
CA GLU A 113 -7.92 14.46 3.39
C GLU A 113 -8.06 14.15 4.88
N PHE A 114 -7.90 12.88 5.27
CA PHE A 114 -8.15 12.41 6.63
C PHE A 114 -7.02 11.55 7.20
N PHE A 115 -6.97 11.48 8.53
CA PHE A 115 -6.21 10.50 9.29
C PHE A 115 -7.02 9.92 10.44
N TRP A 116 -6.64 8.71 10.87
CA TRP A 116 -7.17 8.07 12.06
C TRP A 116 -6.45 8.59 13.30
N ARG A 117 -7.20 9.16 14.25
CA ARG A 117 -6.66 9.54 15.57
C ARG A 117 -7.16 8.57 16.62
N TYR A 118 -6.24 8.00 17.38
CA TYR A 118 -6.54 7.25 18.58
C TYR A 118 -6.05 8.04 19.81
N GLN A 119 -6.99 8.42 20.67
CA GLN A 119 -6.76 9.21 21.88
C GLN A 119 -7.05 8.34 23.10
N VAL A 120 -6.10 8.28 24.03
CA VAL A 120 -6.23 7.61 25.32
C VAL A 120 -6.00 8.65 26.40
N THR A 121 -6.97 8.84 27.29
CA THR A 121 -6.93 9.85 28.36
C THR A 121 -6.79 9.24 29.75
N SER A 122 -7.07 7.94 29.92
CA SER A 122 -6.72 7.19 31.12
C SER A 122 -6.14 5.83 30.78
N ALA A 123 -5.28 5.33 31.65
CA ALA A 123 -4.77 3.97 31.55
C ALA A 123 -5.86 2.95 31.90
N ALA A 124 -5.75 1.75 31.33
CA ALA A 124 -6.60 0.63 31.64
C ALA A 124 -5.94 -0.26 32.70
N SER A 125 -6.74 -1.04 33.44
CA SER A 125 -6.24 -2.15 34.26
C SER A 125 -6.10 -3.41 33.41
N GLY A 126 -4.97 -4.11 33.57
CA GLY A 126 -4.69 -5.39 32.90
C GLY A 126 -4.56 -5.32 31.38
N GLN A 127 -4.28 -4.14 30.81
CA GLN A 127 -4.12 -3.97 29.37
C GLN A 127 -2.72 -4.37 28.91
N THR A 128 -2.66 -5.16 27.85
CA THR A 128 -1.43 -5.57 27.17
C THR A 128 -1.31 -4.97 25.78
N TYR A 129 -2.42 -4.59 25.12
CA TYR A 129 -2.36 -3.98 23.80
C TYR A 129 -3.48 -2.98 23.50
N ASN A 130 -3.13 -2.03 22.63
CA ASN A 130 -4.05 -1.27 21.80
C ASN A 130 -3.57 -1.37 20.36
N ALA A 131 -4.42 -1.81 19.44
CA ALA A 131 -4.03 -2.10 18.08
C ALA A 131 -5.01 -1.50 17.08
N LEU A 132 -4.47 -0.80 16.08
CA LEU A 132 -5.15 -0.53 14.82
C LEU A 132 -4.89 -1.72 13.89
N VAL A 133 -5.96 -2.41 13.51
CA VAL A 133 -5.88 -3.66 12.75
C VAL A 133 -6.59 -3.51 11.42
N HIS A 134 -5.97 -4.07 10.39
CA HIS A 134 -6.59 -4.28 9.08
C HIS A 134 -6.43 -5.75 8.70
N ARG A 135 -7.51 -6.36 8.22
CA ARG A 135 -7.50 -7.76 7.78
C ARG A 135 -7.37 -7.78 6.26
N ILE A 136 -6.38 -8.54 5.80
CA ILE A 136 -6.18 -8.85 4.38
C ILE A 136 -6.80 -10.21 4.14
N GLU A 137 -7.64 -10.32 3.10
CA GLU A 137 -8.33 -11.57 2.80
C GLU A 137 -7.37 -12.66 2.30
N GLY A 138 -7.62 -13.90 2.75
CA GLY A 138 -6.94 -15.11 2.32
C GLY A 138 -5.53 -15.26 2.89
N VAL A 139 -5.31 -16.34 3.64
CA VAL A 139 -3.98 -16.64 4.22
C VAL A 139 -2.88 -16.90 3.18
N LYS A 140 -3.28 -17.18 1.93
CA LYS A 140 -2.36 -17.35 0.79
C LYS A 140 -1.70 -16.04 0.37
N THR A 141 -2.29 -14.90 0.72
CA THR A 141 -1.80 -13.58 0.33
C THR A 141 -0.39 -13.36 0.88
N PHE A 142 0.57 -13.12 -0.03
CA PHE A 142 2.00 -12.97 0.24
C PHE A 142 2.72 -14.19 0.87
N ALA A 143 2.09 -15.37 0.95
CA ALA A 143 2.73 -16.54 1.54
C ALA A 143 4.08 -16.86 0.87
N GLY A 144 5.12 -17.09 1.68
CA GLY A 144 6.49 -17.37 1.19
C GLY A 144 7.19 -16.19 0.51
N SER A 145 6.64 -14.98 0.57
CA SER A 145 7.18 -13.77 -0.07
C SER A 145 7.60 -12.73 0.97
N LYS A 146 8.29 -11.67 0.52
CA LYS A 146 8.52 -10.48 1.35
C LYS A 146 7.40 -9.47 1.12
N ALA A 147 6.88 -8.89 2.21
CA ALA A 147 5.85 -7.86 2.17
C ALA A 147 6.28 -6.64 2.98
N THR A 148 6.03 -5.43 2.46
CA THR A 148 6.39 -4.18 3.12
C THR A 148 5.14 -3.43 3.57
N VAL A 149 5.09 -3.11 4.86
CA VAL A 149 4.09 -2.21 5.43
C VAL A 149 4.72 -0.84 5.59
N SER A 150 4.13 0.18 4.96
CA SER A 150 4.56 1.56 5.13
C SER A 150 3.39 2.48 5.48
N PHE A 151 3.63 3.42 6.38
CA PHE A 151 2.60 4.32 6.90
C PHE A 151 3.22 5.63 7.41
N TYR A 152 2.42 6.68 7.45
CA TYR A 152 2.76 7.92 8.14
C TYR A 152 2.12 7.92 9.52
N ALA A 153 2.90 8.27 10.55
CA ALA A 153 2.39 8.36 11.92
C ALA A 153 3.07 9.49 12.70
N LYS A 154 2.38 9.96 13.74
CA LYS A 154 2.90 10.81 14.80
C LYS A 154 2.17 10.53 16.11
N ALA A 155 2.78 10.92 17.22
CA ALA A 155 2.16 10.84 18.55
C ALA A 155 2.24 12.21 19.25
N ASN A 156 1.43 12.45 20.28
CA ASN A 156 1.48 13.71 21.05
C ASN A 156 2.76 13.82 21.90
N THR A 157 3.33 12.68 22.28
CA THR A 157 4.65 12.53 22.92
C THR A 157 5.36 11.35 22.28
N ASN A 158 6.66 11.17 22.52
CA ASN A 158 7.36 9.99 22.02
C ASN A 158 6.68 8.73 22.59
N LYS A 159 6.25 7.85 21.68
CA LYS A 159 5.59 6.57 22.01
C LYS A 159 6.19 5.46 21.19
N GLN A 160 6.27 4.27 21.77
CA GLN A 160 6.72 3.08 21.07
C GLN A 160 5.54 2.30 20.53
N ILE A 161 5.67 1.77 19.32
CA ILE A 161 4.74 0.83 18.72
C ILE A 161 5.50 -0.36 18.15
N ILE A 162 4.79 -1.45 17.91
CA ILE A 162 5.26 -2.57 17.10
C ILE A 162 4.34 -2.72 15.89
N VAL A 163 4.88 -3.21 14.79
CA VAL A 163 4.07 -3.65 13.65
C VAL A 163 4.09 -5.16 13.64
N LYS A 164 2.89 -5.76 13.67
CA LYS A 164 2.68 -7.20 13.77
C LYS A 164 1.77 -7.68 12.64
N GLY A 165 2.12 -8.79 12.04
CA GLY A 165 1.28 -9.54 11.12
C GLY A 165 1.01 -10.96 11.66
N THR A 166 -0.14 -11.50 11.26
CA THR A 166 -0.57 -12.83 11.65
C THR A 166 -1.17 -13.54 10.44
N GLN A 167 -0.66 -14.74 10.12
CA GLN A 167 -1.35 -15.66 9.22
C GLN A 167 -2.38 -16.43 10.03
N ASP A 168 -3.66 -16.19 9.74
CA ASP A 168 -4.77 -16.91 10.34
C ASP A 168 -5.24 -17.99 9.36
N PHE A 169 -5.11 -19.27 9.75
CA PHE A 169 -5.50 -20.40 8.90
C PHE A 169 -6.98 -20.74 9.02
N GLY A 170 -7.77 -19.93 9.74
CA GLY A 170 -9.20 -20.12 9.91
C GLY A 170 -9.55 -21.06 11.07
N SER A 171 -10.78 -21.56 11.03
CA SER A 171 -11.45 -22.37 12.06
C SER A 171 -12.30 -23.45 11.38
N GLY A 172 -12.75 -24.43 12.16
CA GLY A 172 -13.48 -25.61 11.66
C GLY A 172 -12.53 -26.71 11.17
N GLY A 173 -12.82 -27.96 11.56
CA GLY A 173 -11.88 -29.07 11.39
C GLY A 173 -10.64 -28.92 12.29
N SER A 174 -9.45 -29.16 11.72
CA SER A 174 -8.15 -29.10 12.41
C SER A 174 -7.15 -28.17 11.69
N PRO A 175 -7.40 -26.84 11.63
CA PRO A 175 -6.50 -25.91 10.96
C PRO A 175 -5.17 -25.79 11.70
N SER A 176 -4.13 -25.37 10.97
CA SER A 176 -2.84 -25.10 11.59
C SER A 176 -2.88 -23.90 12.54
N THR A 177 -2.00 -23.91 13.54
CA THR A 177 -1.82 -22.77 14.46
C THR A 177 -1.37 -21.52 13.70
N ARG A 178 -1.81 -20.36 14.18
CA ARG A 178 -1.45 -19.05 13.61
C ARG A 178 0.07 -18.85 13.61
N ASN A 179 0.61 -18.32 12.52
CA ASN A 179 1.96 -17.77 12.52
C ASN A 179 1.89 -16.28 12.84
N THR A 180 2.76 -15.79 13.70
CA THR A 180 2.88 -14.37 14.04
C THR A 180 4.29 -13.89 13.75
N PHE A 181 4.42 -12.69 13.22
CA PHE A 181 5.69 -12.03 12.97
C PHE A 181 5.54 -10.54 13.26
N GLU A 182 6.57 -9.92 13.81
CA GLU A 182 6.55 -8.53 14.22
C GLU A 182 7.93 -7.89 14.09
N THR A 183 7.99 -6.57 14.26
CA THR A 183 9.25 -5.83 14.27
C THR A 183 10.15 -6.29 15.41
N THR A 184 11.42 -6.58 15.11
CA THR A 184 12.41 -7.05 16.09
C THR A 184 12.64 -6.07 17.25
N SER A 185 12.49 -4.76 17.00
CA SER A 185 12.59 -3.71 18.00
C SER A 185 11.41 -2.75 17.90
N PRO A 186 10.98 -2.15 19.03
CA PRO A 186 9.93 -1.14 19.01
C PRO A 186 10.30 0.08 18.16
N ILE A 187 9.29 0.65 17.53
CA ILE A 187 9.38 1.81 16.67
C ILE A 187 9.00 3.04 17.48
N THR A 188 9.91 4.00 17.59
CA THR A 188 9.62 5.26 18.28
C THR A 188 8.91 6.24 17.34
N LEU A 189 7.65 6.55 17.67
CA LEU A 189 6.86 7.61 17.07
C LEU A 189 7.34 8.97 17.57
N SER A 190 7.51 9.93 16.65
CA SER A 190 7.83 11.31 16.99
C SER A 190 6.58 12.20 17.07
N SER A 191 6.75 13.43 17.55
CA SER A 191 5.70 14.46 17.55
C SER A 191 5.33 14.98 16.16
N ASN A 192 6.18 14.73 15.17
CA ASN A 192 5.98 15.13 13.78
C ASN A 192 5.58 13.92 12.91
N TRP A 193 4.83 14.19 11.84
CA TRP A 193 4.53 13.17 10.83
C TRP A 193 5.83 12.67 10.19
N LYS A 194 6.04 11.36 10.25
CA LYS A 194 7.15 10.68 9.59
C LYS A 194 6.65 9.42 8.91
N LYS A 195 7.31 9.04 7.81
CA LYS A 195 7.09 7.76 7.15
C LYS A 195 7.86 6.68 7.89
N TYR A 196 7.16 5.59 8.19
CA TYR A 196 7.72 4.37 8.74
C TYR A 196 7.52 3.26 7.70
N SER A 197 8.51 2.38 7.56
CA SER A 197 8.48 1.31 6.55
C SER A 197 9.19 0.07 7.07
N TYR A 198 8.47 -1.05 7.11
CA TYR A 198 8.97 -2.32 7.63
C TYR A 198 8.66 -3.44 6.66
N THR A 199 9.67 -4.26 6.39
CA THR A 199 9.54 -5.42 5.49
C THR A 199 9.58 -6.70 6.32
N PHE A 200 8.58 -7.52 6.13
CA PHE A 200 8.45 -8.84 6.75
C PHE A 200 8.73 -9.92 5.73
N THR A 201 9.35 -11.00 6.19
CA THR A 201 9.38 -12.26 5.44
C THR A 201 8.17 -13.07 5.89
N ILE A 202 7.20 -13.26 4.99
CA ILE A 202 5.97 -13.98 5.31
C ILE A 202 6.25 -15.49 5.21
N PRO A 203 5.96 -16.27 6.26
CA PRO A 203 6.18 -17.72 6.21
C PRO A 203 5.43 -18.38 5.05
N ALA A 204 6.06 -19.39 4.45
CA ALA A 204 5.39 -20.26 3.51
C ALA A 204 4.29 -21.07 4.21
N ILE A 205 3.26 -21.44 3.47
CA ILE A 205 2.10 -22.20 3.97
C ILE A 205 2.12 -23.67 3.53
N SER A 206 3.23 -24.14 2.97
CA SER A 206 3.38 -25.55 2.59
C SER A 206 3.23 -26.45 3.82
N GLY A 207 2.43 -27.51 3.71
CA GLY A 207 2.13 -28.42 4.82
C GLY A 207 1.19 -27.86 5.90
N LYS A 208 0.60 -26.68 5.69
CA LYS A 208 -0.40 -26.11 6.61
C LYS A 208 -1.82 -26.52 6.19
N PHE A 209 -2.66 -26.77 7.18
CA PHE A 209 -4.08 -27.10 7.00
C PHE A 209 -4.94 -25.83 7.13
N LEU A 210 -5.83 -25.63 6.16
CA LEU A 210 -6.79 -24.53 6.14
C LEU A 210 -8.10 -24.96 6.81
N GLY A 211 -8.63 -24.09 7.65
CA GLY A 211 -9.99 -24.19 8.16
C GLY A 211 -10.99 -23.77 7.07
N SER A 212 -12.25 -24.14 7.25
CA SER A 212 -13.30 -23.94 6.23
C SER A 212 -13.64 -22.47 5.94
N ASN A 213 -13.12 -21.53 6.74
CA ASN A 213 -13.33 -20.08 6.61
C ASN A 213 -12.03 -19.27 6.46
N SER A 214 -10.96 -19.90 5.97
CA SER A 214 -9.64 -19.28 5.74
C SER A 214 -9.60 -18.33 4.54
#